data_AF-A0A957GGD9-F1
#
_entry.id   AF-A0A957GGD9-F1
#
_cell.length_a   1.000
_cell.length_b   1.000
_cell.length_c   1.000
_cell.angle_alpha   90.00
_cell.angle_beta   90.00
_cell.angle_gamma   90.00
#
_symmetry.space_group_name_H-M   'P 1'
#
loop_
_entity.id
_entity.type
_entity.pdbx_description
1 polymer ?
#
loop_
_entity_poly.entity_id
_entity_poly.type
_entity_poly.pdbx_seq_one_letter_code
_entity_poly.pdbx_strand_id
1 'polypeptide(L)'
;ISSELILALLVPPLLFEATLHLPWDRLRRDLLPVLLLALAGTLIGTFIVGGMVQQILNIPWAAAIAFGALISATDPVAVIAFFRSLGVSKRLTILVEGESLFNDGVAIVIFNIAVAASANGTTTHFSLGEALLEFIIVAFGGLAVGLILGYIVSSIILKNVDDHLIETATTVALAFGSFLMAEAFGEMVGVPGLHLSGILAVVAAGLMVGNIGSHNTSPTTKITLNNFWEFLTFVVNSLVFLLIGIRIAFRQLTPNLVPILVAVLAILVSRAIIVYALGWFNGRLQPRNHIPISYRHVMFWGGLRGAISLALALTLTDTFSPELANELQVMTFGVVLFTLLVQGLSIEQLIKRLRLVKKSPQQVEQQRQQTLLYTKQAGKTELARLRQEGILSPEIWEAMDAVYDADIVRHKADLSTHLQQFPELEQEMYLQARLDMLRTEKSALADAAQRGLVGEEVQHALARQLNDQVAALELIQANRGLGDETE
;
A
#
# COMPACT_ATOMS: atom_id res chain seq x y z
N ILE A 1 14.65 -26.16 -0.53
CA ILE A 1 14.53 -24.96 0.32
C ILE A 1 13.30 -25.22 1.20
N SER A 2 13.42 -25.16 2.52
CA SER A 2 12.28 -25.38 3.42
C SER A 2 11.23 -24.28 3.22
N SER A 3 9.95 -24.63 3.36
CA SER A 3 8.83 -23.70 3.19
C SER A 3 8.90 -22.48 4.10
N GLU A 4 9.40 -22.65 5.31
CA GLU A 4 9.66 -21.57 6.27
C GLU A 4 10.71 -20.58 5.75
N LEU A 5 11.79 -21.07 5.13
CA LEU A 5 12.84 -20.20 4.57
C LEU A 5 12.32 -19.43 3.35
N ILE A 6 11.42 -20.02 2.57
CA ILE A 6 10.75 -19.35 1.44
C ILE A 6 9.91 -18.18 1.96
N LEU A 7 9.08 -18.41 2.98
CA LEU A 7 8.27 -17.34 3.57
C LEU A 7 9.13 -16.27 4.23
N ALA A 8 10.11 -16.66 5.05
CA ALA A 8 10.99 -15.73 5.75
C ALA A 8 11.85 -14.88 4.81
N LEU A 9 12.19 -15.38 3.63
CA LEU A 9 12.98 -14.63 2.65
C LEU A 9 12.12 -13.73 1.74
N LEU A 10 10.94 -14.21 1.33
CA LEU A 10 10.13 -13.56 0.30
C LEU A 10 9.09 -12.60 0.86
N VAL A 11 8.53 -12.86 2.04
CA VAL A 11 7.43 -12.06 2.57
C VAL A 11 7.89 -10.71 3.13
N PRO A 12 9.00 -10.59 3.90
CA PRO A 12 9.40 -9.31 4.48
C PRO A 12 9.60 -8.19 3.45
N PRO A 13 10.29 -8.41 2.30
CA PRO A 13 10.45 -7.34 1.32
C PRO A 13 9.15 -6.81 0.73
N LEU A 14 8.21 -7.71 0.40
CA LEU A 14 6.93 -7.35 -0.20
C LEU A 14 6.10 -6.46 0.73
N LEU A 15 6.05 -6.82 2.01
CA LEU A 15 5.27 -6.08 3.01
C LEU A 15 5.95 -4.78 3.45
N PHE A 16 7.28 -4.80 3.57
CA PHE A 16 8.02 -3.61 3.98
C PHE A 16 7.93 -2.51 2.92
N GLU A 17 8.05 -2.85 1.63
CA GLU A 17 7.86 -1.89 0.53
C GLU A 17 6.44 -1.30 0.52
N ALA A 18 5.42 -2.15 0.67
CA ALA A 18 4.02 -1.68 0.68
C ALA A 18 3.73 -0.73 1.86
N THR A 19 4.31 -1.00 3.04
CA THR A 19 4.10 -0.15 4.23
C THR A 19 4.91 1.13 4.24
N LEU A 20 6.10 1.10 3.63
CA LEU A 20 6.98 2.26 3.52
C LEU A 20 6.29 3.43 2.79
N HIS A 21 5.48 3.13 1.78
CA HIS A 21 4.79 4.12 0.95
C HIS A 21 3.42 4.57 1.49
N LEU A 22 2.90 3.91 2.52
CA LEU A 22 1.54 4.15 3.02
C LEU A 22 1.51 5.33 4.00
N PRO A 23 0.87 6.48 3.65
CA PRO A 23 0.84 7.65 4.52
C PRO A 23 -0.11 7.47 5.71
N TRP A 24 0.45 7.34 6.91
CA TRP A 24 -0.27 7.14 8.17
C TRP A 24 -1.33 8.21 8.43
N ASP A 25 -1.00 9.48 8.17
CA ASP A 25 -1.93 10.59 8.41
C ASP A 25 -3.23 10.53 7.61
N ARG A 26 -3.19 9.86 6.45
CA ARG A 26 -4.37 9.64 5.63
C ARG A 26 -5.01 8.30 5.96
N LEU A 27 -4.21 7.25 6.16
CA LEU A 27 -4.70 5.93 6.59
C LEU A 27 -5.55 6.03 7.86
N ARG A 28 -5.11 6.81 8.86
CA ARG A 28 -5.84 6.97 10.14
C ARG A 28 -7.24 7.55 9.98
N ARG A 29 -7.51 8.31 8.91
CA ARG A 29 -8.84 8.90 8.62
C ARG A 29 -9.84 7.84 8.14
N ASP A 30 -9.35 6.83 7.43
CA ASP A 30 -10.14 5.71 6.91
C ASP A 30 -9.80 4.38 7.61
N LEU A 31 -9.25 4.43 8.83
CA LEU A 31 -8.77 3.24 9.53
C LEU A 31 -9.91 2.26 9.85
N LEU A 32 -11.08 2.78 10.23
CA LEU A 32 -12.24 1.93 10.54
C LEU A 32 -12.69 1.11 9.32
N PRO A 33 -12.99 1.69 8.14
CA PRO A 33 -13.36 0.90 6.97
C PRO A 33 -12.24 -0.05 6.53
N VAL A 34 -10.96 0.37 6.60
CA VAL A 34 -9.81 -0.48 6.26
C VAL A 34 -9.73 -1.69 7.17
N LEU A 35 -9.72 -1.50 8.50
CA LEU A 35 -9.64 -2.60 9.47
C LEU A 35 -10.89 -3.49 9.42
N LEU A 36 -12.07 -2.92 9.20
CA LEU A 36 -13.30 -3.71 9.06
C LEU A 36 -13.19 -4.68 7.87
N LEU A 37 -12.73 -4.21 6.72
CA LEU A 37 -12.56 -5.05 5.53
C LEU A 37 -11.40 -6.03 5.70
N ALA A 38 -10.27 -5.60 6.26
CA ALA A 38 -9.07 -6.42 6.39
C ALA A 38 -9.11 -7.46 7.53
N LEU A 39 -9.84 -7.22 8.62
CA LEU A 39 -9.98 -8.19 9.70
C LEU A 39 -11.26 -9.02 9.50
N ALA A 40 -12.41 -8.35 9.55
CA ALA A 40 -13.68 -9.07 9.46
C ALA A 40 -13.92 -9.62 8.06
N GLY A 41 -13.58 -8.86 7.01
CA GLY A 41 -13.72 -9.33 5.64
C GLY A 41 -12.83 -10.54 5.35
N THR A 42 -11.57 -10.54 5.77
CA THR A 42 -10.66 -11.68 5.60
C THR A 42 -11.11 -12.92 6.36
N LEU A 43 -11.54 -12.75 7.62
CA LEU A 43 -12.07 -13.84 8.42
C LEU A 43 -13.31 -14.45 7.75
N ILE A 44 -14.33 -13.63 7.48
CA ILE A 44 -15.58 -14.06 6.83
C ILE A 44 -15.28 -14.68 5.47
N GLY A 45 -14.38 -14.07 4.70
CA GLY A 45 -14.02 -14.52 3.36
C GLY A 45 -13.35 -15.87 3.35
N THR A 46 -12.45 -16.10 4.31
CA THR A 46 -11.81 -17.40 4.51
C THR A 46 -12.84 -18.50 4.76
N PHE A 47 -13.81 -18.27 5.64
CA PHE A 47 -14.84 -19.26 5.94
C PHE A 47 -15.84 -19.45 4.80
N ILE A 48 -16.21 -18.40 4.07
CA ILE A 48 -17.08 -18.52 2.89
C ILE A 48 -16.37 -19.34 1.80
N VAL A 49 -15.14 -18.96 1.43
CA VAL A 49 -14.38 -19.65 0.39
C VAL A 49 -14.09 -21.09 0.81
N GLY A 50 -13.59 -21.30 2.03
CA GLY A 50 -13.30 -22.62 2.55
C GLY A 50 -14.55 -23.49 2.65
N GLY A 51 -15.68 -22.94 3.12
CA GLY A 51 -16.95 -23.67 3.15
C GLY A 51 -17.46 -24.06 1.76
N MET A 52 -17.38 -23.18 0.77
CA MET A 52 -17.77 -23.49 -0.61
C MET A 52 -16.87 -24.56 -1.23
N VAL A 53 -15.55 -24.43 -1.05
CA VAL A 53 -14.56 -25.39 -1.55
C VAL A 53 -14.75 -26.76 -0.88
N GLN A 54 -14.94 -26.79 0.43
CA GLN A 54 -15.21 -28.01 1.19
C GLN A 54 -16.48 -28.71 0.70
N GLN A 55 -17.59 -27.97 0.53
CA GLN A 55 -18.88 -28.56 0.16
C GLN A 55 -18.90 -29.05 -1.29
N ILE A 56 -18.25 -28.35 -2.22
CA ILE A 56 -18.33 -28.64 -3.65
C ILE A 56 -17.25 -29.65 -4.07
N LEU A 57 -16.03 -29.54 -3.53
CA LEU A 57 -14.88 -30.36 -3.93
C LEU A 57 -14.56 -31.47 -2.91
N ASN A 58 -15.26 -31.53 -1.78
CA ASN A 58 -15.07 -32.53 -0.73
C ASN A 58 -13.64 -32.56 -0.15
N ILE A 59 -12.97 -31.41 -0.15
CA ILE A 59 -11.64 -31.22 0.45
C ILE A 59 -11.77 -31.20 1.98
N PRO A 60 -10.82 -31.77 2.76
CA PRO A 60 -10.85 -31.69 4.22
C PRO A 60 -10.97 -30.26 4.74
N TRP A 61 -11.73 -30.05 5.82
CA TRP A 61 -12.00 -28.71 6.38
C TRP A 61 -10.74 -27.89 6.63
N ALA A 62 -9.70 -28.48 7.25
CA ALA A 62 -8.46 -27.77 7.52
C ALA A 62 -7.77 -27.28 6.24
N ALA A 63 -7.74 -28.12 5.20
CA ALA A 63 -7.19 -27.79 3.89
C ALA A 63 -8.05 -26.73 3.15
N ALA A 64 -9.37 -26.83 3.25
CA ALA A 64 -10.28 -25.86 2.62
C ALA A 64 -10.23 -24.49 3.30
N ILE A 65 -10.12 -24.43 4.64
CA ILE A 65 -9.92 -23.18 5.38
C ILE A 65 -8.54 -22.60 5.12
N ALA A 66 -7.48 -23.42 5.08
CA ALA A 66 -6.15 -22.97 4.68
C ALA A 66 -6.17 -22.38 3.25
N PHE A 67 -6.89 -23.01 2.32
CA PHE A 67 -7.09 -22.48 0.97
C PHE A 67 -7.88 -21.16 0.96
N GLY A 68 -8.95 -21.06 1.76
CA GLY A 68 -9.69 -19.82 1.94
C GLY A 68 -8.82 -18.68 2.48
N ALA A 69 -7.93 -19.00 3.43
CA ALA A 69 -7.02 -18.04 4.04
C ALA A 69 -5.97 -17.56 3.03
N LEU A 70 -5.25 -18.47 2.37
CA LEU A 70 -4.18 -18.10 1.43
C LEU A 70 -4.70 -17.25 0.27
N ILE A 71 -5.93 -17.49 -0.19
CA ILE A 71 -6.51 -16.77 -1.34
C ILE A 71 -7.27 -15.50 -0.95
N SER A 72 -7.43 -15.28 0.36
CA SER A 72 -7.94 -14.02 0.89
C SER A 72 -6.89 -12.93 0.78
N ALA A 73 -5.59 -13.25 0.90
CA ALA A 73 -4.49 -12.31 0.63
C ALA A 73 -4.60 -11.71 -0.78
N THR A 74 -4.49 -10.39 -0.86
CA THR A 74 -4.65 -9.63 -2.10
C THR A 74 -3.37 -8.89 -2.45
N ASP A 75 -3.20 -8.55 -3.71
CA ASP A 75 -2.05 -7.80 -4.20
C ASP A 75 -2.55 -6.57 -4.96
N PRO A 76 -2.42 -5.37 -4.36
CA PRO A 76 -2.96 -4.17 -4.95
C PRO A 76 -1.95 -3.53 -5.92
N VAL A 77 -0.72 -4.05 -6.04
CA VAL A 77 0.40 -3.37 -6.72
C VAL A 77 0.04 -3.00 -8.15
N ALA A 78 -0.46 -3.95 -8.94
CA ALA A 78 -0.83 -3.68 -10.33
C ALA A 78 -2.00 -2.69 -10.43
N VAL A 79 -2.98 -2.77 -9.54
CA VAL A 79 -4.13 -1.86 -9.53
C VAL A 79 -3.72 -0.44 -9.12
N ILE A 80 -2.84 -0.32 -8.12
CA ILE A 80 -2.30 0.95 -7.64
C ILE A 80 -1.46 1.62 -8.72
N ALA A 81 -0.66 0.87 -9.48
CA ALA A 81 0.08 1.41 -10.62
C ALA A 81 -0.88 2.06 -11.64
N PHE A 82 -2.00 1.39 -11.98
CA PHE A 82 -3.04 1.99 -12.82
C PHE A 82 -3.69 3.21 -12.17
N PHE A 83 -4.01 3.16 -10.88
CA PHE A 83 -4.57 4.31 -10.15
C PHE A 83 -3.69 5.55 -10.24
N ARG A 84 -2.36 5.39 -10.06
CA ARG A 84 -1.40 6.48 -10.18
C ARG A 84 -1.35 7.03 -11.61
N SER A 85 -1.34 6.15 -12.62
CA SER A 85 -1.32 6.56 -14.03
C SER A 85 -2.59 7.28 -14.49
N LEU A 86 -3.75 6.88 -13.96
CA LEU A 86 -5.05 7.44 -14.31
C LEU A 86 -5.48 8.60 -13.40
N GLY A 87 -4.73 8.91 -12.34
CA GLY A 87 -5.09 9.98 -11.41
C GLY A 87 -6.37 9.70 -10.60
N VAL A 88 -6.56 8.44 -10.20
CA VAL A 88 -7.65 8.02 -9.31
C VAL A 88 -7.52 8.70 -7.94
N SER A 89 -8.64 8.89 -7.24
CA SER A 89 -8.65 9.55 -5.94
C SER A 89 -7.69 8.90 -4.93
N LYS A 90 -6.94 9.73 -4.21
CA LYS A 90 -5.98 9.29 -3.18
C LYS A 90 -6.64 8.42 -2.12
N ARG A 91 -7.90 8.72 -1.78
CA ARG A 91 -8.69 7.97 -0.79
C ARG A 91 -8.94 6.53 -1.24
N LEU A 92 -9.34 6.30 -2.50
CA LEU A 92 -9.55 4.95 -3.02
C LEU A 92 -8.24 4.15 -3.05
N THR A 93 -7.13 4.79 -3.42
CA THR A 93 -5.80 4.15 -3.33
C THR A 93 -5.49 3.69 -1.91
N ILE A 94 -5.68 4.56 -0.91
CA ILE A 94 -5.43 4.23 0.51
C ILE A 94 -6.36 3.12 1.01
N LEU A 95 -7.63 3.13 0.62
CA LEU A 95 -8.58 2.10 1.02
C LEU A 95 -8.17 0.72 0.49
N VAL A 96 -7.75 0.64 -0.79
CA VAL A 96 -7.32 -0.63 -1.42
C VAL A 96 -5.96 -1.08 -0.89
N GLU A 97 -4.99 -0.17 -0.81
CA GLU A 97 -3.63 -0.46 -0.33
C GLU A 97 -3.64 -0.87 1.15
N GLY A 98 -4.34 -0.10 1.99
CA GLY A 98 -4.48 -0.39 3.40
C GLY A 98 -5.23 -1.69 3.67
N GLU A 99 -6.34 -1.94 2.97
CA GLU A 99 -7.09 -3.19 3.12
C GLU A 99 -6.23 -4.40 2.76
N SER A 100 -5.54 -4.37 1.62
CA SER A 100 -4.68 -5.46 1.19
C SER A 100 -3.53 -5.72 2.18
N LEU A 101 -2.90 -4.65 2.67
CA LEU A 101 -1.77 -4.75 3.57
C LEU A 101 -2.12 -5.48 4.89
N PHE A 102 -3.21 -5.08 5.54
CA PHE A 102 -3.63 -5.72 6.79
C PHE A 102 -4.23 -7.11 6.53
N ASN A 103 -4.95 -7.27 5.41
CA ASN A 103 -5.53 -8.54 5.00
C ASN A 103 -4.45 -9.61 4.81
N ASP A 104 -3.31 -9.30 4.19
CA ASP A 104 -2.22 -10.26 4.00
C ASP A 104 -1.69 -10.81 5.33
N GLY A 105 -1.54 -9.94 6.33
CA GLY A 105 -1.14 -10.36 7.67
C GLY A 105 -2.19 -11.23 8.36
N VAL A 106 -3.46 -10.84 8.29
CA VAL A 106 -4.57 -11.63 8.87
C VAL A 106 -4.71 -12.99 8.16
N ALA A 107 -4.61 -13.01 6.84
CA ALA A 107 -4.70 -14.21 6.01
C ALA A 107 -3.63 -15.24 6.38
N ILE A 108 -2.37 -14.81 6.56
CA ILE A 108 -1.29 -15.73 6.92
C ILE A 108 -1.47 -16.27 8.35
N VAL A 109 -1.91 -15.45 9.30
CA VAL A 109 -2.20 -15.95 10.66
C VAL A 109 -3.30 -17.00 10.63
N ILE A 110 -4.40 -16.76 9.92
CA ILE A 110 -5.49 -17.75 9.78
C ILE A 110 -4.98 -19.02 9.06
N PHE A 111 -4.14 -18.87 8.03
CA PHE A 111 -3.53 -19.99 7.32
C PHE A 111 -2.69 -20.87 8.26
N ASN A 112 -1.81 -20.27 9.06
CA ASN A 112 -0.96 -21.01 10.00
C ASN A 112 -1.79 -21.74 11.06
N ILE A 113 -2.84 -21.11 11.60
CA ILE A 113 -3.77 -21.74 12.54
C ILE A 113 -4.47 -22.96 11.87
N ALA A 114 -4.91 -22.82 10.62
CA ALA A 114 -5.58 -23.90 9.89
C ALA A 114 -4.64 -25.07 9.58
N VAL A 115 -3.39 -24.79 9.21
CA VAL A 115 -2.33 -25.78 8.99
C VAL A 115 -1.97 -26.50 10.29
N ALA A 116 -1.76 -25.76 11.38
CA ALA A 116 -1.46 -26.33 12.70
C ALA A 116 -2.59 -27.23 13.21
N ALA A 117 -3.85 -26.83 13.00
CA ALA A 117 -5.01 -27.66 13.33
C ALA A 117 -5.05 -28.98 12.54
N SER A 118 -4.53 -29.00 11.30
CA SER A 118 -4.42 -30.24 10.51
C SER A 118 -3.31 -31.15 11.01
N ALA A 119 -2.17 -30.61 11.41
CA ALA A 119 -0.99 -31.37 11.83
C ALA A 119 -1.21 -32.13 13.15
N ASN A 120 -2.03 -31.57 14.04
CA ASN A 120 -2.30 -32.18 15.35
C ASN A 120 -3.24 -33.39 15.29
N GLY A 121 -3.82 -33.73 14.13
CA GLY A 121 -4.50 -35.01 13.87
C GLY A 121 -5.63 -35.41 14.82
N THR A 122 -6.12 -34.52 15.69
CA THR A 122 -6.89 -34.93 16.87
C THR A 122 -8.29 -34.34 16.92
N THR A 123 -9.18 -35.26 17.23
CA THR A 123 -10.50 -35.19 17.87
C THR A 123 -10.55 -34.37 19.17
N THR A 124 -9.71 -33.35 19.34
CA THR A 124 -9.78 -32.40 20.44
C THR A 124 -10.65 -31.22 20.02
N HIS A 125 -11.64 -30.90 20.84
CA HIS A 125 -12.60 -29.82 20.63
C HIS A 125 -11.90 -28.55 20.09
N PHE A 126 -12.11 -28.22 18.82
CA PHE A 126 -11.69 -26.94 18.26
C PHE A 126 -12.45 -25.84 19.02
N SER A 127 -11.78 -25.26 20.00
CA SER A 127 -12.32 -24.15 20.77
C SER A 127 -12.12 -22.89 19.95
N LEU A 128 -13.19 -22.40 19.33
CA LEU A 128 -13.22 -21.09 18.66
C LEU A 128 -12.67 -19.98 19.58
N GLY A 129 -12.86 -20.10 20.90
CA GLY A 129 -12.32 -19.16 21.87
C GLY A 129 -10.81 -19.20 21.99
N GLU A 130 -10.20 -20.39 21.96
CA GLU A 130 -8.74 -20.55 22.02
C GLU A 130 -8.08 -20.07 20.73
N ALA A 131 -8.63 -20.43 19.56
CA ALA A 131 -8.14 -19.94 18.27
C ALA A 131 -8.26 -18.41 18.14
N LEU A 132 -9.33 -17.81 18.68
CA LEU A 132 -9.49 -16.36 18.69
C LEU A 132 -8.49 -15.68 19.63
N LEU A 133 -8.24 -16.27 20.81
CA LEU A 133 -7.26 -15.76 21.75
C LEU A 133 -5.84 -15.84 21.19
N GLU A 134 -5.49 -16.98 20.59
CA GLU A 134 -4.23 -17.19 19.90
C GLU A 134 -4.05 -16.18 18.76
N PHE A 135 -5.07 -15.99 17.92
CA PHE A 135 -5.07 -14.97 16.88
C PHE A 135 -4.78 -13.58 17.45
N ILE A 136 -5.45 -13.18 18.54
CA ILE A 136 -5.25 -11.87 19.18
C ILE A 136 -3.80 -11.73 19.68
N ILE A 137 -3.28 -12.74 20.40
CA ILE A 137 -1.93 -12.69 20.95
C ILE A 137 -0.89 -12.61 19.83
N VAL A 138 -0.98 -13.50 18.84
CA VAL A 138 -0.05 -13.59 17.72
C VAL A 138 -0.08 -12.29 16.90
N ALA A 139 -1.27 -11.76 16.61
CA ALA A 139 -1.42 -10.58 15.77
C ALA A 139 -0.98 -9.29 16.47
N PHE A 140 -1.51 -9.01 17.66
CA PHE A 140 -1.19 -7.77 18.38
C PHE A 140 0.22 -7.79 18.97
N GLY A 141 0.74 -8.95 19.37
CA GLY A 141 2.13 -9.09 19.80
C GLY A 141 3.10 -8.80 18.66
N GLY A 142 2.85 -9.34 17.45
CA GLY A 142 3.65 -9.04 16.27
C GLY A 142 3.65 -7.55 15.96
N LEU A 143 2.46 -6.92 15.96
CA LEU A 143 2.32 -5.47 15.80
C LEU A 143 3.16 -4.70 16.84
N ALA A 144 3.09 -5.08 18.11
CA ALA A 144 3.84 -4.42 19.18
C ALA A 144 5.36 -4.50 18.96
N VAL A 145 5.89 -5.68 18.61
CA VAL A 145 7.31 -5.87 18.29
C VAL A 145 7.74 -4.96 17.14
N GLY A 146 6.96 -4.93 16.05
CA GLY A 146 7.24 -4.09 14.90
C GLY A 146 7.19 -2.59 15.21
N LEU A 147 6.20 -2.13 15.98
CA LEU A 147 6.09 -0.73 16.38
C LEU A 147 7.29 -0.31 17.25
N ILE A 148 7.71 -1.15 18.19
CA ILE A 148 8.86 -0.88 19.08
C ILE A 148 10.15 -0.79 18.27
N LEU A 149 10.46 -1.82 17.47
CA LEU A 149 11.68 -1.86 16.67
C LEU A 149 11.70 -0.75 15.62
N GLY A 150 10.58 -0.54 14.93
CA GLY A 150 10.43 0.54 13.96
C GLY A 150 10.60 1.92 14.57
N TYR A 151 10.07 2.15 15.76
CA TYR A 151 10.27 3.41 16.48
C TYR A 151 11.74 3.63 16.87
N ILE A 152 12.40 2.60 17.41
CA ILE A 152 13.83 2.64 17.78
C ILE A 152 14.67 3.00 16.55
N VAL A 153 14.51 2.27 15.45
CA VAL A 153 15.28 2.50 14.22
C VAL A 153 15.00 3.89 13.65
N SER A 154 13.73 4.29 13.57
CA SER A 154 13.34 5.58 12.98
C SER A 154 13.79 6.79 13.80
N SER A 155 13.73 6.68 15.13
CA SER A 155 13.99 7.81 16.04
C SER A 155 15.43 7.92 16.49
N ILE A 156 16.16 6.79 16.53
CA ILE A 156 17.53 6.74 17.05
C ILE A 156 18.54 6.60 15.91
N ILE A 157 18.29 5.74 14.92
CA ILE A 157 19.28 5.45 13.88
C ILE A 157 19.08 6.41 12.70
N LEU A 158 17.92 6.37 12.06
CA LEU A 158 17.63 7.19 10.86
C LEU A 158 17.61 8.70 11.15
N LYS A 159 17.48 9.10 12.42
CA LYS A 159 17.58 10.50 12.82
C LYS A 159 19.02 11.03 12.89
N ASN A 160 19.98 10.15 13.13
CA ASN A 160 21.36 10.53 13.46
C ASN A 160 22.38 10.10 12.38
N VAL A 161 21.91 9.48 11.30
CA VAL A 161 22.73 8.97 10.20
C VAL A 161 22.28 9.67 8.91
N ASP A 162 23.23 10.17 8.13
CA ASP A 162 23.00 10.79 6.81
C ASP A 162 23.88 10.11 5.75
N ASP A 163 23.72 8.79 5.64
CA ASP A 163 24.39 7.94 4.65
C ASP A 163 23.38 6.95 4.07
N HIS A 164 23.16 7.03 2.76
CA HIS A 164 22.11 6.27 2.11
C HIS A 164 22.32 4.75 2.18
N LEU A 165 23.57 4.26 2.23
CA LEU A 165 23.86 2.83 2.34
C LEU A 165 23.55 2.33 3.74
N ILE A 166 23.95 3.07 4.77
CA ILE A 166 23.70 2.71 6.18
C ILE A 166 22.20 2.73 6.45
N GLU A 167 21.48 3.77 6.01
CA GLU A 167 20.03 3.85 6.18
C GLU A 167 19.31 2.69 5.47
N THR A 168 19.67 2.41 4.21
CA THR A 168 19.08 1.30 3.45
C THR A 168 19.37 -0.04 4.13
N ALA A 169 20.63 -0.31 4.50
CA ALA A 169 21.01 -1.54 5.20
C ALA A 169 20.29 -1.69 6.55
N THR A 170 20.09 -0.58 7.27
CA THR A 170 19.33 -0.57 8.53
C THR A 170 17.87 -0.92 8.29
N THR A 171 17.24 -0.41 7.23
CA THR A 171 15.86 -0.80 6.91
C THR A 171 15.73 -2.26 6.53
N VAL A 172 16.71 -2.82 5.80
CA VAL A 172 16.76 -4.26 5.51
C VAL A 172 16.90 -5.06 6.81
N ALA A 173 17.83 -4.68 7.67
CA ALA A 173 18.02 -5.31 8.98
C ALA A 173 16.75 -5.23 9.84
N LEU A 174 16.01 -4.12 9.79
CA LEU A 174 14.74 -3.97 10.49
C LEU A 174 13.64 -4.87 9.88
N ALA A 175 13.51 -4.93 8.56
CA ALA A 175 12.49 -5.74 7.90
C ALA A 175 12.63 -7.23 8.25
N PHE A 176 13.84 -7.79 8.07
CA PHE A 176 14.10 -9.18 8.40
C PHE A 176 14.22 -9.40 9.92
N GLY A 177 14.82 -8.46 10.64
CA GLY A 177 15.00 -8.55 12.09
C GLY A 177 13.67 -8.53 12.85
N SER A 178 12.73 -7.66 12.47
CA SER A 178 11.39 -7.64 13.08
C SER A 178 10.61 -8.92 12.82
N PHE A 179 10.71 -9.48 11.60
CA PHE A 179 10.14 -10.79 11.28
C PHE A 179 10.71 -11.88 12.20
N LEU A 180 12.03 -12.04 12.21
CA LEU A 180 12.71 -13.10 12.95
C LEU A 180 12.52 -12.95 14.47
N MET A 181 12.55 -11.72 15.00
CA MET A 181 12.35 -11.48 16.43
C MET A 181 10.93 -11.82 16.89
N ALA A 182 9.92 -11.57 16.06
CA ALA A 182 8.54 -11.92 16.38
C ALA A 182 8.30 -13.45 16.29
N GLU A 183 8.84 -14.12 15.28
CA GLU A 183 8.75 -15.58 15.17
C GLU A 183 9.51 -16.29 16.31
N ALA A 184 10.71 -15.81 16.66
CA ALA A 184 11.53 -16.35 17.75
C ALA A 184 11.15 -15.80 19.15
N PHE A 185 10.04 -15.08 19.28
CA PHE A 185 9.71 -14.37 20.52
C PHE A 185 9.53 -15.30 21.72
N GLY A 186 8.86 -16.44 21.57
CA GLY A 186 8.68 -17.38 22.68
C GLY A 186 9.97 -18.03 23.13
N GLU A 187 10.90 -18.32 22.21
CA GLU A 187 12.24 -18.79 22.58
C GLU A 187 12.99 -17.73 23.39
N MET A 188 12.90 -16.47 22.99
CA MET A 188 13.54 -15.34 23.68
C MET A 188 12.96 -15.10 25.09
N VAL A 189 11.66 -15.30 25.27
CA VAL A 189 10.96 -15.09 26.56
C VAL A 189 10.89 -16.36 27.41
N GLY A 190 11.37 -17.50 26.89
CA GLY A 190 11.38 -18.78 27.60
C GLY A 190 10.01 -19.46 27.69
N VAL A 191 9.10 -19.15 26.77
CA VAL A 191 7.76 -19.76 26.66
C VAL A 191 7.73 -20.64 25.40
N PRO A 192 7.90 -21.96 25.51
CA PRO A 192 7.92 -22.87 24.37
C PRO A 192 6.59 -22.82 23.62
N GLY A 193 6.65 -22.72 22.29
CA GLY A 193 5.46 -22.71 21.42
C GLY A 193 4.75 -21.35 21.30
N LEU A 194 5.19 -20.31 22.02
CA LEU A 194 4.69 -18.96 21.79
C LEU A 194 5.43 -18.34 20.60
N HIS A 195 4.72 -17.96 19.54
CA HIS A 195 5.27 -17.16 18.46
C HIS A 195 4.36 -15.96 18.24
N LEU A 196 4.93 -14.89 17.68
CA LEU A 196 4.18 -13.70 17.28
C LEU A 196 4.22 -13.59 15.76
N SER A 197 3.27 -12.84 15.18
CA SER A 197 3.23 -12.69 13.73
C SER A 197 4.43 -11.88 13.22
N GLY A 198 5.41 -12.56 12.62
CA GLY A 198 6.55 -11.90 11.97
C GLY A 198 6.11 -10.92 10.89
N ILE A 199 5.09 -11.30 10.13
CA ILE A 199 4.46 -10.47 9.10
C ILE A 199 3.92 -9.15 9.66
N LEU A 200 3.08 -9.19 10.70
CA LEU A 200 2.53 -7.97 11.28
C LEU A 200 3.62 -7.12 11.97
N ALA A 201 4.70 -7.75 12.43
CA ALA A 201 5.88 -7.04 12.91
C ALA A 201 6.58 -6.26 11.78
N VAL A 202 6.78 -6.88 10.60
CA VAL A 202 7.34 -6.17 9.42
C VAL A 202 6.43 -5.02 8.98
N VAL A 203 5.12 -5.25 8.92
CA VAL A 203 4.13 -4.24 8.54
C VAL A 203 4.19 -3.04 9.48
N ALA A 204 4.18 -3.26 10.79
CA ALA A 204 4.28 -2.19 11.78
C ALA A 204 5.64 -1.46 11.72
N ALA A 205 6.73 -2.20 11.51
CA ALA A 205 8.07 -1.64 11.41
C ALA A 205 8.23 -0.75 10.16
N GLY A 206 7.78 -1.23 8.99
CA GLY A 206 7.82 -0.47 7.74
C GLY A 206 6.90 0.76 7.76
N LEU A 207 5.73 0.65 8.40
CA LEU A 207 4.84 1.81 8.61
C LEU A 207 5.50 2.88 9.48
N MET A 208 6.23 2.48 10.54
CA MET A 208 7.00 3.41 11.37
C MET A 208 8.13 4.09 10.59
N VAL A 209 8.90 3.34 9.79
CA VAL A 209 9.97 3.90 8.96
C VAL A 209 9.42 4.83 7.88
N GLY A 210 8.37 4.42 7.17
CA GLY A 210 7.75 5.22 6.11
C GLY A 210 7.17 6.55 6.60
N ASN A 211 6.75 6.61 7.86
CA ASN A 211 6.09 7.80 8.41
C ASN A 211 6.96 8.62 9.36
N ILE A 212 7.74 8.01 10.24
CA ILE A 212 8.64 8.72 11.17
C ILE A 212 10.03 8.83 10.55
N GLY A 213 10.59 7.71 10.10
CA GLY A 213 11.94 7.66 9.52
C GLY A 213 12.08 8.56 8.30
N SER A 214 11.08 8.55 7.41
CA SER A 214 11.09 9.40 6.23
C SER A 214 11.11 10.90 6.56
N HIS A 215 10.64 11.37 7.72
CA HIS A 215 10.77 12.79 8.06
C HIS A 215 12.21 13.18 8.44
N ASN A 216 13.02 12.20 8.84
CA ASN A 216 14.37 12.40 9.34
C ASN A 216 15.45 12.20 8.27
N THR A 217 15.12 11.53 7.17
CA THR A 217 16.03 11.20 6.07
C THR A 217 16.10 12.29 5.00
N SER A 218 17.28 12.49 4.38
CA SER A 218 17.48 13.43 3.28
C SER A 218 16.71 13.03 2.00
N PRO A 219 16.32 13.99 1.12
CA PRO A 219 15.53 13.68 -0.09
C PRO A 219 16.21 12.68 -1.04
N THR A 220 17.53 12.77 -1.17
CA THR A 220 18.34 11.85 -2.00
C THR A 220 18.31 10.44 -1.44
N THR A 221 18.46 10.28 -0.12
CA THR A 221 18.40 8.97 0.51
C THR A 221 17.01 8.35 0.40
N LYS A 222 15.93 9.14 0.50
CA LYS A 222 14.56 8.63 0.25
C LYS A 222 14.40 8.01 -1.13
N ILE A 223 14.92 8.67 -2.17
CA ILE A 223 14.84 8.17 -3.54
C ILE A 223 15.61 6.84 -3.64
N THR A 224 16.82 6.78 -3.09
CA THR A 224 17.63 5.54 -3.08
C THR A 224 16.93 4.41 -2.35
N LEU A 225 16.38 4.67 -1.17
CA LEU A 225 15.68 3.70 -0.33
C LEU A 225 14.42 3.19 -1.05
N ASN A 226 13.61 4.07 -1.62
CA ASN A 226 12.42 3.70 -2.38
C ASN A 226 12.79 2.83 -3.60
N ASN A 227 13.77 3.27 -4.39
CA ASN A 227 14.23 2.51 -5.57
C ASN A 227 14.76 1.13 -5.18
N PHE A 228 15.49 1.03 -4.06
CA PHE A 228 15.98 -0.24 -3.56
C PHE A 228 14.85 -1.20 -3.19
N TRP A 229 13.86 -0.72 -2.42
CA TRP A 229 12.73 -1.56 -2.00
C TRP A 229 11.81 -1.94 -3.18
N GLU A 230 11.58 -1.02 -4.12
CA GLU A 230 10.84 -1.30 -5.36
C GLU A 230 11.55 -2.37 -6.18
N PHE A 231 12.86 -2.24 -6.39
CA PHE A 231 13.67 -3.23 -7.11
C PHE A 231 13.66 -4.59 -6.40
N LEU A 232 13.88 -4.62 -5.08
CA LEU A 232 13.89 -5.85 -4.31
C LEU A 232 12.54 -6.56 -4.37
N THR A 233 11.44 -5.81 -4.21
CA THR A 233 10.06 -6.31 -4.33
C THR A 233 9.79 -6.86 -5.73
N PHE A 234 10.23 -6.18 -6.78
CA PHE A 234 10.12 -6.66 -8.15
C PHE A 234 10.86 -8.00 -8.36
N VAL A 235 12.08 -8.13 -7.84
CA VAL A 235 12.87 -9.37 -7.92
C VAL A 235 12.18 -10.49 -7.14
N VAL A 236 11.72 -10.23 -5.92
CA VAL A 236 11.03 -11.21 -5.08
C VAL A 236 9.73 -11.68 -5.73
N ASN A 237 8.89 -10.76 -6.22
CA ASN A 237 7.68 -11.10 -6.96
C ASN A 237 8.00 -11.96 -8.18
N SER A 238 8.98 -11.56 -8.99
CA SER A 238 9.42 -12.31 -10.18
C SER A 238 9.88 -13.73 -9.81
N LEU A 239 10.60 -13.88 -8.69
CA LEU A 239 11.04 -15.18 -8.20
C LEU A 239 9.87 -16.05 -7.76
N VAL A 240 8.88 -15.50 -7.04
CA VAL A 240 7.69 -16.25 -6.63
C VAL A 240 6.91 -16.76 -7.85
N PHE A 241 6.66 -15.88 -8.83
CA PHE A 241 5.97 -16.24 -10.07
C PHE A 241 6.76 -17.29 -10.87
N LEU A 242 8.08 -17.17 -10.91
CA LEU A 242 8.94 -18.15 -11.57
C LEU A 242 8.90 -19.51 -10.86
N LEU A 243 9.01 -19.53 -9.52
CA LEU A 243 9.00 -20.77 -8.73
C LEU A 243 7.69 -21.53 -8.89
N ILE A 244 6.54 -20.84 -8.82
CA ILE A 244 5.26 -21.50 -9.04
C ILE A 244 5.10 -21.96 -10.50
N GLY A 245 5.55 -21.15 -11.47
CA GLY A 245 5.46 -21.48 -12.89
C GLY A 245 6.31 -22.67 -13.30
N ILE A 246 7.44 -22.92 -12.61
CA ILE A 246 8.25 -24.13 -12.79
C ILE A 246 7.57 -25.34 -12.12
N ARG A 247 6.92 -25.14 -10.98
CA ARG A 247 6.29 -26.22 -10.21
C ARG A 247 5.00 -26.73 -10.85
N ILE A 248 4.20 -25.84 -11.41
CA ILE A 248 2.89 -26.17 -11.98
C ILE A 248 3.00 -26.22 -13.51
N ALA A 249 2.91 -27.43 -14.05
CA ALA A 249 2.84 -27.59 -15.49
C ALA A 249 1.49 -27.07 -16.01
N PHE A 250 1.50 -26.23 -17.07
CA PHE A 250 0.26 -25.76 -17.73
C PHE A 250 -0.72 -26.88 -18.10
N ARG A 251 -0.22 -28.10 -18.35
CA ARG A 251 -1.05 -29.28 -18.63
C ARG A 251 -1.89 -29.74 -17.43
N GLN A 252 -1.55 -29.34 -16.21
CA GLN A 252 -2.34 -29.63 -15.00
C GLN A 252 -3.55 -28.69 -14.86
N LEU A 253 -3.63 -27.60 -15.63
CA LEU A 253 -4.78 -26.70 -15.59
C LEU A 253 -6.02 -27.34 -16.20
N THR A 254 -5.88 -28.06 -17.33
CA THR A 254 -7.03 -28.61 -18.04
C THR A 254 -7.80 -29.69 -17.26
N PRO A 255 -7.14 -30.63 -16.55
CA PRO A 255 -7.84 -31.60 -15.70
C PRO A 255 -8.48 -30.96 -14.46
N ASN A 256 -7.90 -29.86 -13.96
CA ASN A 256 -8.36 -29.17 -12.74
C ASN A 256 -9.23 -27.94 -13.02
N LEU A 257 -9.80 -27.81 -14.22
CA LEU A 257 -10.63 -26.66 -14.59
C LEU A 257 -11.84 -26.49 -13.65
N VAL A 258 -12.49 -27.59 -13.27
CA VAL A 258 -13.66 -27.54 -12.37
C VAL A 258 -13.27 -27.01 -10.99
N PRO A 259 -12.27 -27.58 -10.28
CA PRO A 259 -11.75 -27.00 -9.04
C PRO A 259 -11.37 -25.52 -9.15
N ILE A 260 -10.68 -25.13 -10.23
CA ILE A 260 -10.29 -23.73 -10.46
C ILE A 260 -11.52 -22.82 -10.61
N LEU A 261 -12.52 -23.22 -11.40
CA LEU A 261 -13.73 -22.44 -11.60
C LEU A 261 -14.54 -22.30 -10.31
N VAL A 262 -14.60 -23.37 -9.50
CA VAL A 262 -15.24 -23.34 -8.18
C VAL A 262 -14.51 -22.36 -7.26
N ALA A 263 -13.18 -22.40 -7.23
CA ALA A 263 -12.38 -21.46 -6.45
C ALA A 263 -12.60 -20.00 -6.90
N VAL A 264 -12.54 -19.72 -8.20
CA VAL A 264 -12.79 -18.39 -8.76
C VAL A 264 -14.19 -17.90 -8.39
N LEU A 265 -15.22 -18.75 -8.55
CA LEU A 265 -16.59 -18.40 -8.19
C LEU A 265 -16.73 -18.14 -6.70
N ALA A 266 -16.17 -19.00 -5.84
CA ALA A 266 -16.21 -18.84 -4.40
C ALA A 266 -15.59 -17.52 -3.96
N ILE A 267 -14.48 -17.13 -4.57
CA ILE A 267 -13.78 -15.87 -4.30
C ILE A 267 -14.60 -14.67 -4.75
N LEU A 268 -15.18 -14.70 -5.95
CA LEU A 268 -16.02 -13.61 -6.44
C LEU A 268 -17.28 -13.45 -5.58
N VAL A 269 -17.94 -14.54 -5.22
CA VAL A 269 -19.12 -14.51 -4.35
C VAL A 269 -18.75 -13.97 -2.97
N SER A 270 -17.69 -14.52 -2.36
CA SER A 270 -17.17 -14.08 -1.07
C SER A 270 -16.84 -12.58 -1.08
N ARG A 271 -16.07 -12.12 -2.08
CA ARG A 271 -15.67 -10.72 -2.19
C ARG A 271 -16.86 -9.78 -2.41
N ALA A 272 -17.86 -10.19 -3.18
CA ALA A 272 -19.07 -9.40 -3.36
C ALA A 272 -19.82 -9.26 -2.02
N ILE A 273 -20.03 -10.36 -1.30
CA ILE A 273 -20.69 -10.34 0.02
C ILE A 273 -19.95 -9.40 0.96
N ILE A 274 -18.62 -9.57 1.09
CA ILE A 274 -17.80 -8.77 2.01
C ILE A 274 -17.85 -7.28 1.66
N VAL A 275 -17.49 -6.92 0.43
CA VAL A 275 -17.31 -5.51 0.04
C VAL A 275 -18.64 -4.75 0.08
N TYR A 276 -19.75 -5.35 -0.38
CA TYR A 276 -21.03 -4.68 -0.38
C TYR A 276 -21.70 -4.70 1.01
N ALA A 277 -21.65 -5.81 1.75
CA ALA A 277 -22.26 -5.89 3.07
C ALA A 277 -21.49 -5.07 4.11
N LEU A 278 -20.16 -5.21 4.17
CA LEU A 278 -19.34 -4.41 5.10
C LEU A 278 -19.27 -2.95 4.65
N GLY A 279 -19.28 -2.66 3.35
CA GLY A 279 -19.40 -1.29 2.86
C GLY A 279 -20.71 -0.62 3.27
N TRP A 280 -21.83 -1.37 3.25
CA TRP A 280 -23.12 -0.89 3.75
C TRP A 280 -23.13 -0.73 5.26
N PHE A 281 -22.56 -1.68 6.00
CA PHE A 281 -22.44 -1.60 7.46
C PHE A 281 -21.59 -0.41 7.90
N ASN A 282 -20.45 -0.18 7.24
CA ASN A 282 -19.62 1.01 7.43
C ASN A 282 -20.41 2.30 7.18
N GLY A 283 -21.25 2.33 6.14
CA GLY A 283 -22.12 3.49 5.88
C GLY A 283 -23.12 3.80 6.99
N ARG A 284 -23.51 2.80 7.79
CA ARG A 284 -24.32 3.02 9.00
C ARG A 284 -23.52 3.49 10.20
N LEU A 285 -22.32 2.96 10.39
CA LEU A 285 -21.45 3.36 11.50
C LEU A 285 -20.86 4.77 11.30
N GLN A 286 -20.48 5.11 10.07
CA GLN A 286 -19.86 6.38 9.72
C GLN A 286 -20.51 6.99 8.47
N PRO A 287 -21.72 7.60 8.59
CA PRO A 287 -22.42 8.19 7.44
C PRO A 287 -21.60 9.25 6.70
N ARG A 288 -20.79 10.03 7.42
CA ARG A 288 -19.93 11.07 6.82
C ARG A 288 -18.69 10.54 6.11
N ASN A 289 -18.26 9.31 6.42
CA ASN A 289 -17.05 8.71 5.86
C ASN A 289 -17.36 7.37 5.18
N HIS A 290 -18.56 7.21 4.63
CA HIS A 290 -18.97 5.98 3.98
C HIS A 290 -18.13 5.72 2.72
N ILE A 291 -17.99 4.46 2.34
CA ILE A 291 -17.35 4.07 1.08
C ILE A 291 -18.39 4.22 -0.04
N PRO A 292 -18.19 5.11 -1.04
CA PRO A 292 -19.10 5.25 -2.17
C PRO A 292 -19.27 3.94 -2.95
N ILE A 293 -20.42 3.76 -3.60
CA ILE A 293 -20.72 2.54 -4.37
C ILE A 293 -19.71 2.36 -5.53
N SER A 294 -19.29 3.45 -6.16
CA SER A 294 -18.23 3.44 -7.19
C SER A 294 -16.91 2.87 -6.66
N TYR A 295 -16.51 3.23 -5.43
CA TYR A 295 -15.33 2.69 -4.77
C TYR A 295 -15.52 1.20 -4.47
N ARG A 296 -16.70 0.79 -4.00
CA ARG A 296 -17.01 -0.63 -3.73
C ARG A 296 -16.89 -1.50 -4.98
N HIS A 297 -17.34 -1.02 -6.14
CA HIS A 297 -17.17 -1.75 -7.40
C HIS A 297 -15.69 -1.96 -7.74
N VAL A 298 -14.86 -0.93 -7.56
CA VAL A 298 -13.41 -1.03 -7.77
C VAL A 298 -12.75 -1.93 -6.73
N MET A 299 -13.11 -1.84 -5.45
CA MET A 299 -12.56 -2.71 -4.39
C MET A 299 -12.96 -4.17 -4.56
N PHE A 300 -14.17 -4.42 -5.08
CA PHE A 300 -14.64 -5.76 -5.44
C PHE A 300 -13.83 -6.35 -6.60
N TRP A 301 -13.66 -5.59 -7.67
CA TRP A 301 -13.02 -6.07 -8.90
C TRP A 301 -11.49 -6.00 -8.87
N GLY A 302 -10.93 -5.06 -8.10
CA GLY A 302 -9.51 -4.75 -8.02
C GLY A 302 -8.74 -5.51 -6.94
N GLY A 303 -9.38 -6.43 -6.21
CA GLY A 303 -8.66 -7.33 -5.30
C GLY A 303 -7.95 -8.42 -6.08
N LEU A 304 -6.80 -8.13 -6.71
CA LEU A 304 -6.01 -9.13 -7.42
C LEU A 304 -5.33 -10.06 -6.42
N ARG A 305 -4.97 -11.28 -6.83
CA ARG A 305 -4.24 -12.23 -5.96
C ARG A 305 -2.79 -12.26 -6.45
N GLY A 306 -1.84 -12.22 -5.53
CA GLY A 306 -0.43 -12.03 -5.88
C GLY A 306 0.51 -13.06 -5.29
N ALA A 307 1.76 -12.63 -5.13
CA ALA A 307 2.88 -13.49 -4.74
C ALA A 307 2.69 -14.15 -3.38
N ILE A 308 2.08 -13.47 -2.40
CA ILE A 308 1.89 -14.04 -1.05
C ILE A 308 1.03 -15.30 -1.07
N SER A 309 -0.11 -15.28 -1.78
CA SER A 309 -0.96 -16.47 -1.95
C SER A 309 -0.21 -17.64 -2.59
N LEU A 310 0.63 -17.36 -3.59
CA LEU A 310 1.46 -18.36 -4.26
C LEU A 310 2.54 -18.92 -3.34
N ALA A 311 3.20 -18.06 -2.55
CA ALA A 311 4.23 -18.47 -1.61
C ALA A 311 3.66 -19.40 -0.53
N LEU A 312 2.47 -19.07 0.02
CA LEU A 312 1.76 -19.95 0.97
C LEU A 312 1.34 -21.27 0.33
N ALA A 313 0.88 -21.26 -0.92
CA ALA A 313 0.51 -22.50 -1.60
C ALA A 313 1.71 -23.48 -1.75
N LEU A 314 2.93 -22.96 -1.88
CA LEU A 314 4.14 -23.79 -1.94
C LEU A 314 4.40 -24.55 -0.64
N THR A 315 3.95 -24.02 0.50
CA THR A 315 4.21 -24.61 1.83
C THR A 315 3.27 -25.77 2.17
N LEU A 316 2.12 -25.85 1.50
CA LEU A 316 1.12 -26.91 1.70
C LEU A 316 1.64 -28.33 1.51
N THR A 317 2.75 -28.50 0.79
CA THR A 317 3.36 -29.82 0.51
C THR A 317 3.99 -30.44 1.75
N ASP A 318 4.38 -29.62 2.72
CA ASP A 318 4.99 -30.10 3.95
C ASP A 318 3.91 -30.54 4.97
N THR A 319 2.66 -30.14 4.76
CA THR A 319 1.55 -30.34 5.71
C THR A 319 0.52 -31.37 5.24
N PHE A 320 0.15 -31.33 3.95
CA PHE A 320 -0.93 -32.15 3.40
C PHE A 320 -0.36 -33.26 2.50
N SER A 321 -1.21 -34.23 2.12
CA SER A 321 -0.79 -35.27 1.19
C SER A 321 -0.34 -34.65 -0.15
N PRO A 322 0.63 -35.25 -0.86
CA PRO A 322 1.14 -34.70 -2.12
C PRO A 322 0.06 -34.41 -3.16
N GLU A 323 -0.98 -35.26 -3.21
CA GLU A 323 -2.12 -35.10 -4.14
C GLU A 323 -2.95 -33.87 -3.79
N LEU A 324 -3.32 -33.72 -2.51
CA LEU A 324 -4.13 -32.59 -2.06
C LEU A 324 -3.35 -31.27 -2.14
N ALA A 325 -2.07 -31.29 -1.76
CA ALA A 325 -1.20 -30.13 -1.89
C ALA A 325 -1.05 -29.70 -3.36
N ASN A 326 -0.92 -30.65 -4.29
CA ASN A 326 -0.88 -30.35 -5.72
C ASN A 326 -2.20 -29.77 -6.22
N GLU A 327 -3.35 -30.33 -5.82
CA GLU A 327 -4.67 -29.81 -6.18
C GLU A 327 -4.86 -28.36 -5.72
N LEU A 328 -4.55 -28.06 -4.46
CA LEU A 328 -4.63 -26.70 -3.90
C LEU A 328 -3.66 -25.73 -4.57
N GLN A 329 -2.45 -26.17 -4.92
CA GLN A 329 -1.48 -25.36 -5.67
C GLN A 329 -2.00 -25.01 -7.06
N VAL A 330 -2.55 -25.99 -7.78
CA VAL A 330 -3.14 -25.78 -9.13
C VAL A 330 -4.34 -24.86 -9.05
N MET A 331 -5.21 -25.03 -8.05
CA MET A 331 -6.34 -24.11 -7.79
C MET A 331 -5.86 -22.69 -7.53
N THR A 332 -4.86 -22.51 -6.64
CA THR A 332 -4.30 -21.19 -6.29
C THR A 332 -3.74 -20.51 -7.53
N PHE A 333 -2.94 -21.23 -8.32
CA PHE A 333 -2.35 -20.70 -9.54
C PHE A 333 -3.40 -20.34 -10.59
N GLY A 334 -4.43 -21.19 -10.78
CA GLY A 334 -5.54 -20.90 -11.67
C GLY A 334 -6.31 -19.64 -11.26
N VAL A 335 -6.55 -19.45 -9.97
CA VAL A 335 -7.16 -18.22 -9.44
C VAL A 335 -6.26 -17.02 -9.70
N VAL A 336 -4.97 -17.09 -9.37
CA VAL A 336 -4.03 -15.98 -9.58
C VAL A 336 -4.00 -15.59 -11.06
N LEU A 337 -3.88 -16.57 -11.97
CA LEU A 337 -3.96 -16.34 -13.41
C LEU A 337 -5.27 -15.65 -13.83
N PHE A 338 -6.41 -16.13 -13.34
CA PHE A 338 -7.71 -15.49 -13.61
C PHE A 338 -7.69 -14.03 -13.13
N THR A 339 -7.21 -13.78 -11.92
CA THR A 339 -7.25 -12.43 -11.34
C THR A 339 -6.33 -11.48 -12.11
N LEU A 340 -5.10 -11.90 -12.46
CA LEU A 340 -4.17 -11.06 -13.20
C LEU A 340 -4.62 -10.82 -14.65
N LEU A 341 -5.06 -11.87 -15.36
CA LEU A 341 -5.40 -11.76 -16.78
C LEU A 341 -6.80 -11.18 -17.00
N VAL A 342 -7.79 -11.56 -16.18
CA VAL A 342 -9.16 -11.08 -16.35
C VAL A 342 -9.39 -9.81 -15.56
N GLN A 343 -9.20 -9.82 -14.24
CA GLN A 343 -9.47 -8.65 -13.41
C GLN A 343 -8.42 -7.55 -13.64
N GLY A 344 -7.14 -7.90 -13.70
CA GLY A 344 -6.03 -6.96 -13.90
C GLY A 344 -6.09 -6.22 -15.23
N LEU A 345 -6.48 -6.88 -16.33
CA LEU A 345 -6.63 -6.21 -17.63
C LEU A 345 -7.94 -5.43 -17.76
N SER A 346 -8.99 -5.79 -17.02
CA SER A 346 -10.31 -5.14 -17.14
C SER A 346 -10.55 -4.03 -16.11
N ILE A 347 -9.75 -3.93 -15.05
CA ILE A 347 -9.89 -2.92 -14.00
C ILE A 347 -9.76 -1.50 -14.56
N GLU A 348 -8.84 -1.27 -15.49
CA GLU A 348 -8.63 0.02 -16.13
C GLU A 348 -9.91 0.52 -16.82
N GLN A 349 -10.56 -0.39 -17.56
CA GLN A 349 -11.81 -0.10 -18.26
C GLN A 349 -12.97 0.13 -17.28
N LEU A 350 -13.00 -0.58 -16.16
CA LEU A 350 -13.98 -0.37 -15.09
C LEU A 350 -13.83 1.02 -14.46
N ILE A 351 -12.61 1.42 -14.09
CA ILE A 351 -12.32 2.74 -13.51
C ILE A 351 -12.74 3.87 -14.47
N LYS A 352 -12.40 3.73 -15.76
CA LYS A 352 -12.81 4.69 -16.81
C LYS A 352 -14.32 4.78 -16.94
N ARG A 353 -15.03 3.64 -16.94
CA ARG A 353 -16.51 3.60 -17.02
C ARG A 353 -17.17 4.24 -15.81
N LEU A 354 -16.62 4.05 -14.61
CA LEU A 354 -17.13 4.63 -13.37
C LEU A 354 -16.78 6.12 -13.21
N ARG A 355 -16.05 6.72 -14.17
CA ARG A 355 -15.63 8.13 -14.15
C ARG A 355 -14.87 8.53 -12.88
N LEU A 356 -14.17 7.58 -12.27
CA LEU A 356 -13.30 7.80 -11.11
C LEU A 356 -11.96 8.47 -11.47
N VAL A 357 -11.71 8.59 -12.78
CA VAL A 357 -10.62 9.35 -13.38
C VAL A 357 -11.12 10.77 -13.62
N LYS A 358 -11.08 11.63 -12.61
CA LYS A 358 -11.34 13.05 -12.85
C LYS A 358 -10.43 13.94 -12.01
N LYS A 359 -9.47 14.55 -12.69
CA LYS A 359 -9.31 16.00 -12.57
C LYS A 359 -10.42 16.64 -13.39
N SER A 360 -11.05 17.70 -12.89
CA SER A 360 -12.04 18.43 -13.67
C SER A 360 -11.40 18.96 -14.97
N PRO A 361 -12.13 19.09 -16.10
CA PRO A 361 -11.58 19.70 -17.32
C PRO A 361 -10.88 21.04 -17.05
N GLN A 362 -11.39 21.79 -16.07
CA GLN A 362 -10.83 23.04 -15.60
C GLN A 362 -9.47 22.85 -14.91
N GLN A 363 -9.31 21.85 -14.03
CA GLN A 363 -8.03 21.52 -13.41
C GLN A 363 -6.98 21.06 -14.44
N VAL A 364 -7.40 20.32 -15.46
CA VAL A 364 -6.50 19.90 -16.56
C VAL A 364 -6.00 21.12 -17.33
N GLU A 365 -6.87 22.06 -17.66
CA GLU A 365 -6.49 23.29 -18.35
C GLU A 365 -5.57 24.18 -17.48
N GLN A 366 -5.85 24.31 -16.18
CA GLN A 366 -4.98 25.00 -15.23
C GLN A 366 -3.58 24.39 -15.23
N GLN A 367 -3.47 23.06 -15.10
CA GLN A 367 -2.18 22.37 -15.13
C GLN A 367 -1.47 22.55 -16.46
N ARG A 368 -2.19 22.51 -17.58
CA ARG A 368 -1.63 22.76 -18.91
C ARG A 368 -0.96 24.13 -18.97
N GLN A 369 -1.65 25.18 -18.53
CA GLN A 369 -1.10 26.54 -18.53
C GLN A 369 0.08 26.69 -17.57
N GLN A 370 0.02 26.10 -16.38
CA GLN A 370 1.15 26.10 -15.44
C GLN A 370 2.38 25.38 -16.00
N THR A 371 2.21 24.20 -16.62
CA THR A 371 3.31 23.46 -17.24
C THR A 371 3.91 24.22 -18.41
N LEU A 372 3.09 24.84 -19.26
CA LEU A 372 3.57 25.69 -20.35
C LEU A 372 4.37 26.89 -19.81
N LEU A 373 3.90 27.55 -18.76
CA LEU A 373 4.62 28.65 -18.13
C LEU A 373 5.98 28.19 -17.56
N TYR A 374 5.99 27.09 -16.81
CA TYR A 374 7.20 26.54 -16.21
C TYR A 374 8.24 26.13 -17.27
N THR A 375 7.81 25.41 -18.30
CA THR A 375 8.71 24.96 -19.39
C THR A 375 9.28 26.13 -20.19
N LYS A 376 8.50 27.19 -20.41
CA LYS A 376 8.98 28.42 -21.07
C LYS A 376 9.96 29.18 -20.20
N GLN A 377 9.73 29.28 -18.89
CA GLN A 377 10.69 29.89 -17.96
C GLN A 377 11.99 29.10 -17.90
N ALA A 378 11.93 27.77 -17.84
CA ALA A 378 13.12 26.91 -17.89
C ALA A 378 13.90 27.09 -19.20
N GLY A 379 13.21 27.14 -20.34
CA GLY A 379 13.82 27.44 -21.64
C GLY A 379 14.47 28.81 -21.69
N LYS A 380 13.86 29.84 -21.08
CA LYS A 380 14.46 31.18 -20.97
C LYS A 380 15.73 31.19 -20.12
N THR A 381 15.74 30.48 -19.00
CA THR A 381 16.93 30.34 -18.15
C THR A 381 18.08 29.67 -18.90
N GLU A 382 17.79 28.62 -19.67
CA GLU A 382 18.80 27.96 -20.51
C GLU A 382 19.30 28.88 -21.63
N LEU A 383 18.40 29.64 -22.27
CA LEU A 383 18.79 30.64 -23.28
C LEU A 383 19.75 31.70 -22.71
N ALA A 384 19.51 32.14 -21.48
CA ALA A 384 20.40 33.07 -20.79
C ALA A 384 21.78 32.44 -20.51
N ARG A 385 21.83 31.16 -20.13
CA ARG A 385 23.09 30.41 -19.95
C ARG A 385 23.90 30.33 -21.26
N LEU A 386 23.25 29.93 -22.36
CA LEU A 386 23.90 29.81 -23.67
C LEU A 386 24.48 31.14 -24.17
N ARG A 387 23.84 32.27 -23.85
CA ARG A 387 24.40 33.61 -24.10
C ARG A 387 25.65 33.87 -23.25
N GLN A 388 25.61 33.56 -21.95
CA GLN A 388 26.75 33.76 -21.06
C GLN A 388 27.96 32.92 -21.45
N GLU A 389 27.74 31.72 -21.97
CA GLU A 389 28.79 30.81 -22.48
C GLU A 389 29.30 31.20 -23.88
N GLY A 390 28.72 32.22 -24.52
CA GLY A 390 29.15 32.72 -25.83
C GLY A 390 28.78 31.81 -27.01
N ILE A 391 27.84 30.88 -26.82
CA ILE A 391 27.41 29.92 -27.85
C ILE A 391 26.47 30.60 -28.87
N LEU A 392 25.65 31.56 -28.42
CA LEU A 392 24.67 32.26 -29.23
C LEU A 392 25.14 33.67 -29.62
N SER A 393 24.91 34.06 -30.88
CA SER A 393 25.12 35.44 -31.29
C SER A 393 24.08 36.38 -30.65
N PRO A 394 24.39 37.67 -30.46
CA PRO A 394 23.46 38.64 -29.87
C PRO A 394 22.11 38.71 -30.61
N GLU A 395 22.13 38.63 -31.94
CA GLU A 395 20.93 38.74 -32.77
C GLU A 395 20.02 37.52 -32.61
N ILE A 396 20.60 36.31 -32.53
CA ILE A 396 19.85 35.07 -32.30
C ILE A 396 19.27 35.09 -30.89
N TRP A 397 20.04 35.55 -29.90
CA TRP A 397 19.56 35.67 -28.52
C TRP A 397 18.38 36.64 -28.42
N GLU A 398 18.48 37.85 -28.99
CA GLU A 398 17.40 38.85 -28.93
C GLU A 398 16.11 38.33 -29.56
N ALA A 399 16.22 37.67 -30.72
CA ALA A 399 15.06 37.10 -31.40
C ALA A 399 14.40 35.98 -30.58
N MET A 400 15.19 35.09 -29.97
CA MET A 400 14.65 34.00 -29.15
C MET A 400 14.11 34.49 -27.80
N ASP A 401 14.80 35.43 -27.15
CA ASP A 401 14.40 35.99 -25.85
C ASP A 401 13.04 36.68 -25.95
N ALA A 402 12.82 37.46 -27.02
CA ALA A 402 11.54 38.09 -27.31
C ALA A 402 10.39 37.08 -27.48
N VAL A 403 10.65 35.93 -28.13
CA VAL A 403 9.63 34.87 -28.30
C VAL A 403 9.31 34.22 -26.95
N TYR A 404 10.31 33.90 -26.14
CA TYR A 404 10.09 33.34 -24.81
C TYR A 404 9.36 34.32 -23.90
N ASP A 405 9.69 35.62 -23.94
CA ASP A 405 8.97 36.63 -23.17
C ASP A 405 7.52 36.76 -23.58
N ALA A 406 7.23 36.79 -24.88
CA ALA A 406 5.88 36.84 -25.39
C ALA A 406 5.07 35.61 -24.96
N ASP A 407 5.64 34.41 -25.06
CA ASP A 407 4.99 33.16 -24.63
C ASP A 407 4.74 33.14 -23.10
N ILE A 408 5.71 33.59 -22.29
CA ILE A 408 5.57 33.67 -20.82
C ILE A 408 4.44 34.62 -20.45
N VAL A 409 4.40 35.81 -21.06
CA VAL A 409 3.34 36.80 -20.81
C VAL A 409 1.98 36.24 -21.22
N ARG A 410 1.88 35.59 -22.40
CA ARG A 410 0.63 34.98 -22.87
C ARG A 410 0.14 33.90 -21.91
N HIS A 411 0.96 32.92 -21.56
CA HIS A 411 0.55 31.82 -20.69
C HIS A 411 0.24 32.28 -19.26
N LYS A 412 0.90 33.33 -18.77
CA LYS A 412 0.55 33.97 -17.49
C LYS A 412 -0.83 34.63 -17.55
N ALA A 413 -1.15 35.31 -18.65
CA ALA A 413 -2.47 35.92 -18.86
C ALA A 413 -3.57 34.86 -19.02
N ASP A 414 -3.32 33.79 -19.78
CA ASP A 414 -4.26 32.67 -19.95
C ASP A 414 -4.54 31.98 -18.61
N LEU A 415 -3.49 31.70 -17.83
CA LEU A 415 -3.64 31.13 -16.48
C LEU A 415 -4.45 32.06 -15.57
N SER A 416 -4.14 33.36 -15.57
CA SER A 416 -4.89 34.33 -14.75
C SER A 416 -6.36 34.41 -15.16
N THR A 417 -6.65 34.37 -16.46
CA THR A 417 -8.03 34.41 -16.98
C THR A 417 -8.78 33.15 -16.57
N HIS A 418 -8.14 31.99 -16.68
CA HIS A 418 -8.71 30.70 -16.26
C HIS A 418 -9.01 30.67 -14.76
N LEU A 419 -8.09 31.18 -13.93
CA LEU A 419 -8.29 31.28 -12.47
C LEU A 419 -9.41 32.26 -12.09
N GLN A 420 -9.58 33.36 -12.84
CA GLN A 420 -10.72 34.27 -12.64
C GLN A 420 -12.07 33.63 -13.00
N GLN A 421 -12.09 32.77 -14.02
CA GLN A 421 -13.29 32.02 -14.41
C GLN A 421 -13.66 30.93 -13.40
N PHE A 422 -12.65 30.37 -12.73
CA PHE A 422 -12.80 29.30 -11.73
C PHE A 422 -12.09 29.68 -10.42
N PRO A 423 -12.66 30.60 -9.62
CA PRO A 423 -12.02 31.12 -8.39
C PRO A 423 -11.69 30.04 -7.36
N GLU A 424 -12.42 28.93 -7.37
CA GLU A 424 -12.14 27.74 -6.56
C GLU A 424 -10.74 27.17 -6.81
N LEU A 425 -10.26 27.18 -8.06
CA LEU A 425 -8.93 26.71 -8.44
C LEU A 425 -7.83 27.64 -7.95
N GLU A 426 -8.07 28.95 -7.95
CA GLU A 426 -7.13 29.94 -7.41
C GLU A 426 -6.98 29.75 -5.90
N GLN A 427 -8.09 29.53 -5.20
CA GLN A 427 -8.09 29.23 -3.78
C GLN A 427 -7.39 27.91 -3.48
N GLU A 428 -7.61 26.84 -4.26
CA GLU A 428 -6.86 25.58 -4.11
C GLU A 428 -5.36 25.80 -4.28
N MET A 429 -4.96 26.53 -5.32
CA MET A 429 -3.57 26.86 -5.58
C MET A 429 -2.95 27.67 -4.43
N TYR A 430 -3.68 28.65 -3.90
CA TYR A 430 -3.26 29.42 -2.74
C TYR A 430 -3.09 28.55 -1.49
N LEU A 431 -4.08 27.71 -1.19
CA LEU A 431 -4.04 26.80 -0.03
C LEU A 431 -2.87 25.82 -0.15
N GLN A 432 -2.63 25.28 -1.34
CA GLN A 432 -1.53 24.37 -1.60
C GLN A 432 -0.18 25.08 -1.46
N ALA A 433 -0.02 26.28 -2.04
CA ALA A 433 1.19 27.08 -1.87
C ALA A 433 1.46 27.42 -0.40
N ARG A 434 0.42 27.78 0.37
CA ARG A 434 0.55 28.07 1.80
C ARG A 434 0.97 26.82 2.58
N LEU A 435 0.41 25.67 2.25
CA LEU A 435 0.73 24.40 2.89
C LEU A 435 2.17 23.97 2.59
N ASP A 436 2.65 24.16 1.35
CA ASP A 436 4.03 23.90 0.97
C ASP A 436 4.99 24.86 1.69
N MET A 437 4.67 26.16 1.78
CA MET A 437 5.45 27.13 2.57
C MET A 437 5.55 26.71 4.04
N LEU A 438 4.45 26.33 4.68
CA LEU A 438 4.46 25.90 6.09
C LEU A 438 5.30 24.63 6.32
N ARG A 439 5.29 23.70 5.36
CA ARG A 439 6.16 22.53 5.39
C ARG A 439 7.63 22.92 5.29
N THR A 440 7.96 23.87 4.43
CA THR A 440 9.33 24.43 4.33
C THR A 440 9.73 25.16 5.62
N GLU A 441 8.87 26.00 6.19
CA GLU A 441 9.11 26.68 7.47
C GLU A 441 9.35 25.67 8.60
N LYS A 442 8.57 24.59 8.64
CA LYS A 442 8.75 23.50 9.61
C LYS A 442 10.10 22.77 9.41
N SER A 443 10.49 22.51 8.17
CA SER A 443 11.80 21.92 7.85
C SER A 443 12.94 22.85 8.27
N ALA A 444 12.81 24.16 8.05
CA ALA A 444 13.80 25.14 8.46
C ALA A 444 13.92 25.26 9.99
N LEU A 445 12.79 25.18 10.71
CA LEU A 445 12.79 25.13 12.18
C LEU A 445 13.53 23.88 12.71
N ALA A 446 13.33 22.72 12.06
CA ALA A 446 14.03 21.50 12.42
C ALA A 446 15.54 21.61 12.19
N ASP A 447 15.97 22.15 11.05
CA ASP A 447 17.39 22.41 10.74
C ASP A 447 18.00 23.42 11.73
N ALA A 448 17.29 24.50 12.05
CA ALA A 448 17.75 25.50 13.02
C ALA A 448 17.92 24.92 14.44
N ALA A 449 17.00 24.05 14.86
CA ALA A 449 17.10 23.34 16.13
C ALA A 449 18.28 22.36 16.15
N GLN A 450 18.49 21.61 15.06
CA GLN A 450 19.62 20.67 14.93
C GLN A 450 20.97 21.39 15.01
N ARG A 451 21.05 22.63 14.50
CA ARG A 451 22.25 23.48 14.59
C ARG A 451 22.42 24.19 15.94
N GLY A 452 21.51 23.98 16.89
CA GLY A 452 21.54 24.63 18.20
C GLY A 452 21.23 26.13 18.17
N LEU A 453 20.63 26.62 17.08
CA LEU A 453 20.26 28.04 16.92
C LEU A 453 18.97 28.40 17.69
N VAL A 454 18.21 27.40 18.13
CA VAL A 454 16.91 27.55 18.79
C VAL A 454 16.88 26.65 20.03
N GLY A 455 16.49 27.20 21.19
CA GLY A 455 16.31 26.40 22.41
C GLY A 455 15.06 25.51 22.35
N GLU A 456 15.06 24.39 23.10
CA GLU A 456 13.98 23.39 23.08
C GLU A 456 12.58 23.97 23.35
N GLU A 457 12.44 24.88 24.30
CA GLU A 457 11.15 25.51 24.61
C GLU A 457 10.59 26.29 23.41
N VAL A 458 11.46 27.05 22.72
CA VAL A 458 11.09 27.86 21.55
C VAL A 458 10.79 26.97 20.35
N GLN A 459 11.58 25.91 20.15
CA GLN A 459 11.35 24.91 19.11
C GLN A 459 9.99 24.23 19.31
N HIS A 460 9.67 23.77 20.52
CA HIS A 460 8.40 23.10 20.80
C HIS A 460 7.20 24.03 20.61
N ALA A 461 7.30 25.29 21.02
CA ALA A 461 6.24 26.28 20.83
C ALA A 461 5.98 26.55 19.34
N LEU A 462 7.03 26.84 18.56
CA LEU A 462 6.92 27.11 17.12
C LEU A 462 6.46 25.87 16.33
N ALA A 463 6.96 24.69 16.69
CA ALA A 463 6.55 23.44 16.05
C ALA A 463 5.07 23.17 16.27
N ARG A 464 4.53 23.42 17.48
CA ARG A 464 3.08 23.31 17.73
C ARG A 464 2.29 24.28 16.86
N GLN A 465 2.69 25.55 16.83
CA GLN A 465 2.00 26.57 16.03
C GLN A 465 1.97 26.20 14.53
N LEU A 466 3.10 25.78 13.97
CA LEU A 466 3.18 25.35 12.57
C LEU A 466 2.34 24.10 12.31
N ASN A 467 2.35 23.14 13.23
CA ASN A 467 1.51 21.93 13.12
C ASN A 467 0.02 22.29 13.16
N ASP A 468 -0.39 23.21 14.02
CA ASP A 468 -1.79 23.66 14.11
C ASP A 468 -2.23 24.35 12.82
N GLN A 469 -1.37 25.18 12.22
CA GLN A 469 -1.65 25.83 10.93
C GLN A 469 -1.75 24.83 9.78
N VAL A 470 -0.85 23.84 9.72
CA VAL A 470 -0.93 22.76 8.72
C VAL A 470 -2.20 21.95 8.91
N ALA A 471 -2.53 21.56 10.14
CA ALA A 471 -3.74 20.80 10.45
C ALA A 471 -5.02 21.56 10.08
N ALA A 472 -5.07 22.88 10.34
CA ALA A 472 -6.19 23.73 9.96
C ALA A 472 -6.39 23.79 8.44
N LEU A 473 -5.30 23.95 7.68
CA LEU A 473 -5.36 23.97 6.21
C LEU A 473 -5.74 22.61 5.62
N GLU A 474 -5.23 21.52 6.17
CA GLU A 474 -5.61 20.17 5.75
C GLU A 474 -7.08 19.84 6.05
N LEU A 475 -7.63 20.37 7.15
CA LEU A 475 -9.06 20.27 7.47
C LEU A 475 -9.92 21.08 6.49
N ILE A 476 -9.50 22.29 6.13
CA ILE A 476 -10.17 23.11 5.12
C ILE A 476 -10.21 22.38 3.76
N GLN A 477 -9.08 21.80 3.34
CA GLN A 477 -9.02 21.00 2.10
C GLN A 477 -9.88 19.74 2.18
N ALA A 478 -9.84 19.00 3.30
CA ALA A 478 -10.63 17.78 3.48
C ALA A 478 -12.15 18.05 3.44
N ASN A 479 -12.60 19.15 4.05
CA ASN A 479 -14.01 19.53 4.04
C ASN A 479 -14.51 19.96 2.66
N ARG A 480 -13.64 20.49 1.78
CA ARG A 480 -14.00 20.84 0.40
C ARG A 480 -14.05 19.63 -0.53
N GLY A 481 -13.12 18.70 -0.39
CA GLY A 481 -13.13 17.45 -1.17
C GLY A 481 -14.39 16.59 -0.96
N LEU A 482 -15.07 16.75 0.18
CA LEU A 482 -16.35 16.08 0.48
C LEU A 482 -17.56 16.74 -0.22
N GLY A 483 -17.47 18.00 -0.66
CA GLY A 483 -18.54 18.70 -1.37
C GLY A 483 -18.62 18.35 -2.86
N ASP A 484 -17.46 18.17 -3.51
CA ASP A 484 -17.39 17.80 -4.94
C ASP A 484 -17.64 16.30 -5.19
N GLU A 485 -17.56 15.45 -4.16
CA GLU A 485 -17.89 14.02 -4.25
C GLU A 485 -19.41 13.73 -4.07
N THR A 486 -20.23 14.75 -3.76
CA THR A 486 -21.68 14.60 -3.51
C THR A 486 -22.60 14.94 -4.68
N GLU A 487 -22.05 15.35 -5.83
CA GLU A 487 -22.78 15.45 -7.12
C GLU A 487 -22.37 14.33 -8.10
#